data_AF-A0A6G0F8T1-F1
#
_entry.id   AF-A0A6G0F8T1-F1
#
_cell.length_a   1.000
_cell.length_b   1.000
_cell.length_c   1.000
_cell.angle_alpha   90.00
_cell.angle_beta   90.00
_cell.angle_gamma   90.00
#
_symmetry.space_group_name_H-M   'P 1'
#
loop_
_entity.id
_entity.type
_entity.pdbx_description
1 polymer ?
#
loop_
_entity_poly.entity_id
_entity_poly.type
_entity_poly.pdbx_seq_one_letter_code
_entity_poly.pdbx_strand_id
1 'polypeptide(L)'
;MQTRSAVEIARAALSEIFPNATEDGLDAGARHLARWGVEGHGTQLGGAAAALMYRDLARASSEQQVPDDVLAAAEVRGVTRTWRAPSQRG
;
A
#
# COMPACT_ATOMS: atom_id res chain seq x y z
N MET A 1 8.17 -11.78 -25.66
CA MET A 1 7.74 -11.77 -24.25
C MET A 1 7.74 -10.31 -23.81
N GLN A 2 6.58 -9.68 -23.60
CA GLN A 2 6.54 -8.32 -23.06
C GLN A 2 6.72 -8.40 -21.54
N THR A 3 7.79 -7.79 -21.02
CA THR A 3 8.02 -7.70 -19.57
C THR A 3 7.05 -6.67 -19.01
N ARG A 4 6.11 -7.10 -18.16
CA ARG A 4 5.27 -6.15 -17.42
C ARG A 4 6.14 -5.30 -16.50
N SER A 5 5.88 -4.00 -16.48
CA SER A 5 6.51 -3.08 -15.54
C SER A 5 6.12 -3.44 -14.10
N ALA A 6 6.96 -3.06 -13.13
CA ALA A 6 6.66 -3.25 -11.71
C ALA A 6 5.33 -2.60 -11.31
N VAL A 7 4.95 -1.49 -11.94
CA VAL A 7 3.68 -0.79 -11.71
C VAL A 7 2.50 -1.61 -12.22
N GLU A 8 2.58 -2.23 -13.40
CA GLU A 8 1.50 -3.08 -13.92
C GLU A 8 1.30 -4.33 -13.06
N ILE A 9 2.37 -4.93 -12.56
CA ILE A 9 2.31 -6.06 -11.63
C ILE A 9 1.67 -5.62 -10.31
N ALA A 10 2.12 -4.50 -9.75
CA ALA A 10 1.56 -3.94 -8.53
C ALA A 10 0.07 -3.60 -8.68
N ARG A 11 -0.32 -2.96 -9.79
CA ARG A 11 -1.73 -2.61 -10.07
C ARG A 11 -2.63 -3.85 -10.12
N ALA A 12 -2.18 -4.90 -10.81
CA ALA A 12 -2.91 -6.17 -10.86
C ALA A 12 -3.09 -6.79 -9.47
N ALA A 13 -2.01 -6.88 -8.69
CA ALA A 13 -2.08 -7.38 -7.32
C ALA A 13 -3.01 -6.53 -6.44
N LEU A 14 -2.94 -5.20 -6.55
CA LEU A 14 -3.82 -4.31 -5.80
C LEU A 14 -5.29 -4.47 -6.18
N SER A 15 -5.61 -4.75 -7.45
CA SER A 15 -7.00 -4.99 -7.87
C SER A 15 -7.62 -6.25 -7.25
N GLU A 16 -6.79 -7.24 -6.90
CA GLU A 16 -7.23 -8.44 -6.19
C GLU A 16 -7.42 -8.18 -4.69
N ILE A 17 -6.60 -7.30 -4.11
CA ILE A 17 -6.60 -6.99 -2.67
C ILE A 17 -7.63 -5.91 -2.31
N PHE A 18 -7.85 -4.94 -3.20
CA PHE A 18 -8.70 -3.77 -3.01
C PHE A 18 -9.83 -3.75 -4.06
N PRO A 19 -10.86 -4.60 -3.90
CA PRO A 19 -11.90 -4.76 -4.91
C PRO A 19 -12.76 -3.50 -5.12
N ASN A 20 -12.74 -2.54 -4.18
CA ASN A 20 -13.51 -1.30 -4.31
C ASN A 20 -12.65 -0.10 -4.73
N ALA A 21 -11.35 -0.28 -4.94
CA ALA A 21 -10.47 0.78 -5.39
C ALA A 21 -10.85 1.25 -6.80
N THR A 22 -10.77 2.56 -7.04
CA THR A 22 -10.94 3.12 -8.39
C THR A 22 -9.72 2.82 -9.26
N GLU A 23 -9.84 2.88 -10.59
CA GLU A 23 -8.68 2.66 -11.48
C GLU A 23 -7.55 3.67 -11.21
N ASP A 24 -7.88 4.94 -11.01
CA ASP A 24 -6.91 5.98 -10.63
C ASP A 24 -6.27 5.69 -9.26
N GLY A 25 -7.06 5.15 -8.32
CA GLY A 25 -6.58 4.70 -7.03
C GLY A 25 -5.58 3.56 -7.18
N LEU A 26 -5.93 2.51 -7.93
CA LEU A 26 -5.06 1.37 -8.18
C LEU A 26 -3.73 1.81 -8.83
N ASP A 27 -3.77 2.74 -9.77
CA ASP A 27 -2.57 3.33 -10.38
C ASP A 27 -1.71 4.10 -9.37
N ALA A 28 -2.34 4.90 -8.50
CA ALA A 28 -1.65 5.63 -7.45
C ALA A 28 -1.02 4.69 -6.41
N GLY A 29 -1.78 3.71 -5.93
CA GLY A 29 -1.32 2.66 -5.02
C GLY A 29 -0.16 1.86 -5.62
N ALA A 30 -0.25 1.48 -6.89
CA ALA A 30 0.78 0.72 -7.59
C ALA A 30 2.10 1.50 -7.71
N ARG A 31 2.03 2.81 -7.97
CA ARG A 31 3.22 3.68 -7.99
C ARG A 31 3.87 3.77 -6.61
N HIS A 32 3.08 3.86 -5.55
CA HIS A 32 3.59 3.85 -4.18
C HIS A 32 4.24 2.52 -3.83
N LEU A 33 3.56 1.39 -4.10
CA LEU A 33 4.07 0.05 -3.84
C LEU A 33 5.37 -0.23 -4.60
N ALA A 34 5.41 0.10 -5.90
CA ALA A 34 6.61 -0.07 -6.71
C ALA A 34 7.78 0.78 -6.19
N ARG A 35 7.52 2.05 -5.82
CA ARG A 35 8.55 2.93 -5.24
C ARG A 35 9.09 2.37 -3.92
N TRP A 36 8.22 2.00 -2.99
CA TRP A 36 8.64 1.46 -1.69
C TRP A 36 9.37 0.12 -1.83
N GLY A 37 9.01 -0.69 -2.83
CA GLY A 37 9.74 -1.91 -3.19
C GLY A 37 11.17 -1.62 -3.64
N VAL A 38 11.37 -0.64 -4.53
CA VAL A 38 12.71 -0.19 -4.98
C VAL A 38 13.52 0.42 -3.82
N GLU A 39 12.86 1.14 -2.92
CA GLU A 39 13.47 1.71 -1.70
C GLU A 39 13.76 0.64 -0.62
N GLY A 40 13.32 -0.62 -0.83
CA GLY A 40 13.58 -1.73 0.07
C GLY A 40 12.70 -1.79 1.32
N HIS A 41 11.68 -0.93 1.43
CA HIS A 41 10.86 -0.81 2.65
C HIS A 41 10.04 -2.05 3.01
N GLY A 42 9.80 -2.96 2.05
CA GLY A 42 9.06 -4.21 2.28
C GLY A 42 9.91 -5.36 2.87
N THR A 43 11.24 -5.24 2.90
CA THR A 43 12.13 -6.38 3.20
C THR A 43 12.21 -6.76 4.68
N GLN A 44 11.84 -5.87 5.60
CA GLN A 44 11.92 -6.10 7.06
C GLN A 44 10.72 -5.50 7.81
N LEU A 45 9.51 -5.69 7.28
CA LEU A 45 8.30 -5.23 7.96
C LEU A 45 7.89 -6.20 9.07
N GLY A 46 7.92 -5.73 10.32
CA GLY A 46 7.17 -6.37 11.40
C GLY A 46 5.66 -6.16 11.24
N GLY A 47 4.84 -6.97 11.90
CA GLY A 47 3.38 -7.00 11.70
C GLY A 47 2.70 -5.63 11.79
N ALA A 48 3.05 -4.82 12.81
CA ALA A 48 2.46 -3.49 12.98
C ALA A 48 2.92 -2.48 11.89
N ALA A 49 4.16 -2.60 11.39
CA ALA A 49 4.63 -1.81 10.27
C ALA A 49 3.97 -2.25 8.94
N ALA A 50 3.78 -3.56 8.74
CA ALA A 50 3.05 -4.09 7.60
C ALA A 50 1.60 -3.61 7.58
N ALA A 51 0.91 -3.61 8.73
CA ALA A 51 -0.44 -3.08 8.87
C ALA A 51 -0.51 -1.58 8.57
N LEU A 52 0.47 -0.81 9.03
CA LEU A 52 0.56 0.62 8.72
C LEU A 52 0.78 0.87 7.22
N MET A 53 1.63 0.07 6.57
CA MET A 53 1.87 0.16 5.12
C MET A 53 0.62 -0.24 4.33
N TYR A 54 -0.09 -1.28 4.75
CA TYR A 54 -1.37 -1.67 4.16
C TYR A 54 -2.38 -0.52 4.23
N ARG A 55 -2.53 0.12 5.40
CA ARG A 55 -3.44 1.26 5.56
C ARG A 55 -3.07 2.43 4.65
N ASP A 56 -1.78 2.71 4.50
CA ASP A 56 -1.30 3.74 3.59
C ASP A 56 -1.61 3.36 2.12
N LEU A 57 -1.47 2.08 1.72
CA LEU A 57 -1.84 1.60 0.37
C LEU A 57 -3.33 1.64 0.10
N ALA A 58 -4.16 1.22 1.06
CA ALA A 58 -5.61 1.29 0.95
C ALA A 58 -6.05 2.74 0.72
N ARG A 59 -5.47 3.68 1.49
CA ARG A 59 -5.70 5.11 1.30
C ARG A 59 -5.26 5.61 -0.08
N ALA A 60 -4.06 5.26 -0.53
CA ALA A 60 -3.59 5.64 -1.87
C ALA A 60 -4.50 5.08 -2.97
N SER A 61 -5.06 3.89 -2.74
CA SER A 61 -5.92 3.19 -3.68
C SER A 61 -7.38 3.62 -3.62
N SER A 62 -7.73 4.57 -2.75
CA SER A 62 -9.13 4.94 -2.46
C SER A 62 -9.98 3.74 -2.01
N GLU A 63 -9.36 2.71 -1.43
CA GLU A 63 -10.07 1.60 -0.80
C GLU A 63 -10.61 2.08 0.55
N GLN A 64 -11.91 1.90 0.74
CA GLN A 64 -12.63 2.35 1.93
C GLN A 64 -12.68 1.27 3.00
N GLN A 65 -12.55 0.00 2.62
CA GLN A 65 -12.63 -1.14 3.51
C GLN A 65 -11.23 -1.60 3.90
N VAL A 66 -10.80 -1.19 5.10
CA VAL A 66 -9.61 -1.72 5.76
C VAL A 66 -10.06 -2.67 6.87
N PRO A 67 -9.57 -3.93 6.92
CA PRO A 67 -9.91 -4.87 7.99
C PRO A 67 -9.60 -4.32 9.40
N ASP A 68 -10.48 -4.62 10.37
CA ASP A 68 -10.36 -4.10 11.75
C ASP A 68 -9.07 -4.56 12.46
N ASP A 69 -8.59 -5.77 12.17
CA ASP A 69 -7.33 -6.30 12.70
C ASP A 69 -6.12 -5.53 12.16
N VAL A 70 -6.17 -5.09 10.90
CA VAL A 70 -5.16 -4.20 10.31
C VAL A 70 -5.22 -2.81 10.96
N LEU A 71 -6.42 -2.27 11.22
CA LEU A 71 -6.57 -1.00 11.93
C LEU A 71 -5.98 -1.08 13.34
N ALA A 72 -6.33 -2.12 14.10
CA ALA A 72 -5.83 -2.35 15.45
C ALA A 72 -4.30 -2.50 15.48
N ALA A 73 -3.73 -3.27 14.54
CA ALA A 73 -2.28 -3.45 14.42
C ALA A 73 -1.56 -2.14 14.01
N ALA A 74 -2.18 -1.30 13.19
CA ALA A 74 -1.62 -0.01 12.76
C ALA A 74 -1.67 1.09 13.85
N GLU A 75 -2.47 0.89 14.90
CA GLU A 75 -2.58 1.81 16.05
C GLU A 75 -1.58 1.51 17.17
N VAL A 76 -0.84 0.41 17.07
CA VAL A 76 0.22 0.05 18.03
C VAL A 76 1.24 1.19 18.14
N ARG A 77 1.37 1.75 19.34
CA ARG A 77 2.31 2.85 19.63
C ARG A 77 3.75 2.41 19.40
N GLY A 78 4.56 3.30 18.81
CA GLY A 78 5.98 3.08 18.58
C GLY A 78 6.36 2.57 17.18
N VAL A 79 5.39 2.34 16.28
CA VAL A 79 5.66 2.01 14.88
C VAL A 79 6.09 3.27 14.13
N THR A 80 7.35 3.30 13.68
CA THR A 80 7.88 4.38 12.86
C THR A 80 7.78 4.03 11.37
N ARG A 81 7.18 4.91 10.58
CA ARG A 81 7.21 4.78 9.12
C ARG A 81 8.64 4.98 8.64
N THR A 82 9.17 3.98 7.95
CA THR A 82 10.45 4.09 7.23
C THR A 82 10.25 4.55 5.79
N TRP A 83 9.01 4.54 5.29
CA TRP A 83 8.62 4.99 3.96
C TRP A 83 7.90 6.35 4.00
N ARG A 84 7.92 7.05 2.87
CA ARG A 84 7.09 8.24 2.68
C ARG A 84 5.63 7.84 2.44
N ALA A 85 4.75 8.25 3.35
CA ALA A 85 3.31 8.05 3.23
C ALA A 85 2.73 8.75 1.97
N PRO A 86 1.64 8.23 1.38
CA PRO A 86 0.92 8.91 0.31
C PRO A 86 0.43 10.27 0.80
N SER A 87 0.72 11.32 0.03
CA SER A 87 0.21 12.66 0.32
C SER A 87 -1.30 12.67 0.15
N GLN A 88 -2.03 13.16 1.16
CA GLN A 88 -3.44 13.45 0.98
C GLN A 88 -3.56 14.59 -0.03
N ARG A 89 -4.06 14.31 -1.23
CA ARG A 89 -4.72 15.37 -2.00
C ARG A 89 -6.03 15.62 -1.26
N GLY A 90 -6.05 16.72 -0.50
CA GLY A 90 -7.28 17.28 0.05
C GLY A 90 -8.17 17.84 -1.04
#